data_AF-A0A2A2ZMW7-F1
#
_entry.id   AF-A0A2A2ZMW7-F1
#
_cell.length_a   1.000
_cell.length_b   1.000
_cell.length_c   1.000
_cell.angle_alpha   90.00
_cell.angle_beta   90.00
_cell.angle_gamma   90.00
#
_symmetry.space_group_name_H-M   'P 1'
#
loop_
_entity.id
_entity.type
_entity.pdbx_description
1 polymer ?
#
loop_
_entity_poly.entity_id
_entity_poly.type
_entity_poly.pdbx_seq_one_letter_code
_entity_poly.pdbx_strand_id
1 'polypeptide(L)'
;MPPEVAELIDSLDNQLGTPQPIDADAYLTNTLWLAAFRAEKALRHDNPDDARRDVRIALEQVRQALRDIVERRPYSDDVPINEVLDATMAILDAPQTAAAELFGVSVRQLQRWLAPGGTQPAGLDAARVRIVAQITNQLRHTFTGPGVLAWFTREHPMLGRAPIDMLADPTTYPDVLAAATAARAMTT
;
A
#
# COMPACT_ATOMS: atom_id res chain seq x y z
N MET A 1 5.27 1.73 -33.96
CA MET A 1 4.35 2.44 -33.06
C MET A 1 3.91 3.75 -33.73
N PRO A 2 2.69 4.28 -33.53
CA PRO A 2 2.32 5.60 -34.07
C PRO A 2 3.27 6.69 -33.55
N PRO A 3 3.72 7.65 -34.37
CA PRO A 3 4.64 8.72 -33.97
C PRO A 3 4.12 9.53 -32.77
N GLU A 4 2.81 9.78 -32.74
CA GLU A 4 2.09 10.51 -31.70
C GLU A 4 2.26 9.88 -30.30
N VAL A 5 2.42 8.55 -30.21
CA VAL A 5 2.61 7.85 -28.94
C VAL A 5 4.06 7.98 -28.46
N ALA A 6 5.03 8.01 -29.37
CA ALA A 6 6.44 8.27 -29.03
C ALA A 6 6.60 9.70 -28.50
N GLU A 7 6.02 10.68 -29.20
CA GLU A 7 6.03 12.09 -28.78
C GLU A 7 5.38 12.30 -27.41
N LEU A 8 4.29 11.57 -27.12
CA LEU A 8 3.65 11.63 -25.80
C LEU A 8 4.56 11.09 -24.70
N ILE A 9 5.26 9.96 -24.96
CA ILE A 9 6.21 9.38 -24.00
C ILE A 9 7.38 10.32 -23.75
N ASP A 10 7.95 10.92 -24.80
CA ASP A 10 9.04 11.88 -24.68
C ASP A 10 8.60 13.18 -23.98
N SER A 11 7.32 13.56 -24.13
CA SER A 11 6.76 14.74 -23.44
C SER A 11 6.62 14.54 -21.92
N LEU A 12 6.47 13.29 -21.45
CA LEU A 12 6.33 12.99 -20.03
C LEU A 12 7.61 13.35 -19.25
N ASP A 13 8.79 13.15 -19.82
CA ASP A 13 10.07 13.51 -19.19
C ASP A 13 10.13 15.02 -18.88
N ASN A 14 9.64 15.85 -19.80
CA ASN A 14 9.55 17.30 -19.63
C ASN A 14 8.46 17.74 -18.64
N GLN A 15 7.40 16.93 -18.46
CA GLN A 15 6.28 17.25 -17.57
C GLN A 15 6.49 16.76 -16.13
N LEU A 16 7.27 15.70 -15.94
CA LEU A 16 7.51 15.09 -14.63
C LEU A 16 8.45 15.92 -13.74
N GLY A 17 9.12 16.94 -14.30
CA GLY A 17 10.00 17.84 -13.55
C GLY A 17 11.22 17.11 -12.95
N THR A 18 11.97 17.79 -12.09
CA THR A 18 13.10 17.16 -11.41
C THR A 18 12.59 16.02 -10.51
N PRO A 19 13.14 14.79 -10.61
CA PRO A 19 12.74 13.69 -9.74
C PRO A 19 12.88 14.12 -8.28
N GLN A 20 11.75 14.34 -7.60
CA GLN A 20 11.77 14.45 -6.16
C GLN A 20 11.93 13.04 -5.59
N PRO A 21 12.71 12.85 -4.51
CA PRO A 21 12.71 11.59 -3.81
C PRO A 21 11.27 11.30 -3.40
N ILE A 22 10.65 10.33 -4.07
CA ILE A 22 9.40 9.78 -3.58
C ILE A 22 9.83 8.99 -2.35
N ASP A 23 9.44 9.47 -1.16
CA ASP A 23 9.57 8.69 0.07
C ASP A 23 8.52 7.56 0.04
N ALA A 24 8.72 6.66 -0.91
CA ALA A 24 7.94 5.47 -1.15
C ALA A 24 8.79 4.26 -0.86
N ASP A 25 8.13 3.23 -0.35
CA ASP A 25 8.65 1.88 -0.15
C ASP A 25 9.60 1.50 -1.31
N ALA A 26 10.84 1.14 -0.97
CA ALA A 26 11.88 0.77 -1.93
C ALA A 26 11.44 -0.32 -2.90
N TYR A 27 10.54 -1.21 -2.48
CA TYR A 27 9.94 -2.22 -3.35
C TYR A 27 9.04 -1.62 -4.44
N LEU A 28 8.21 -0.64 -4.10
CA LEU A 28 7.31 0.03 -5.05
C LEU A 28 8.08 0.91 -6.02
N THR A 29 9.08 1.62 -5.52
CA THR A 29 9.98 2.43 -6.36
C THR A 29 10.73 1.52 -7.36
N ASN A 30 11.23 0.37 -6.92
CA ASN A 30 11.86 -0.61 -7.82
C ASN A 30 10.86 -1.20 -8.84
N THR A 31 9.62 -1.48 -8.41
CA THR A 31 8.56 -1.99 -9.30
C THR A 31 8.21 -0.96 -10.40
N LEU A 32 8.12 0.32 -10.03
CA LEU A 32 7.91 1.43 -10.95
C LEU A 32 9.05 1.53 -11.97
N TRP A 33 10.31 1.55 -11.50
CA TRP A 33 11.48 1.62 -12.38
C TRP A 33 11.59 0.41 -13.31
N LEU A 34 11.32 -0.80 -12.82
CA LEU A 34 11.34 -2.01 -13.63
C LEU A 34 10.25 -1.99 -14.71
N ALA A 35 9.04 -1.50 -14.39
CA ALA A 35 7.95 -1.36 -15.34
C ALA A 35 8.28 -0.29 -16.41
N ALA A 36 8.86 0.84 -16.01
CA ALA A 36 9.31 1.89 -16.92
C ALA A 36 10.41 1.38 -17.86
N PHE A 37 11.41 0.66 -17.34
CA PHE A 37 12.47 0.05 -18.14
C PHE A 37 11.93 -1.00 -19.14
N ARG A 38 10.92 -1.78 -18.73
CA ARG A 38 10.23 -2.72 -19.64
C ARG A 38 9.50 -1.99 -20.76
N ALA A 39 8.86 -0.87 -20.47
CA ALA A 39 8.20 -0.04 -21.49
C ALA A 39 9.23 0.49 -22.49
N GLU A 40 10.35 1.02 -22.01
CA GLU A 40 11.45 1.49 -22.86
C GLU A 40 12.03 0.38 -23.74
N LYS A 41 12.28 -0.81 -23.17
CA LYS A 41 12.76 -1.96 -23.93
C LYS A 41 11.75 -2.43 -24.97
N ALA A 42 10.46 -2.40 -24.64
CA ALA A 42 9.39 -2.83 -25.55
C ALA A 42 9.30 -1.96 -26.81
N LEU A 43 9.67 -0.67 -26.72
CA LEU A 43 9.75 0.25 -27.86
C LEU A 43 10.80 -0.16 -28.91
N ARG A 44 11.77 -1.01 -28.54
CA ARG A 44 12.89 -1.42 -29.40
C ARG A 44 12.64 -2.73 -30.14
N HIS A 45 11.44 -3.30 -30.09
CA HIS A 45 11.12 -4.51 -30.84
C HIS A 45 11.08 -4.25 -32.35
N ASP A 46 11.68 -5.16 -33.12
CA ASP A 46 11.67 -5.10 -34.59
C ASP A 46 10.26 -5.33 -35.16
N ASN A 47 9.40 -6.06 -34.43
CA ASN A 47 8.01 -6.29 -34.80
C ASN A 47 7.10 -5.21 -34.20
N PRO A 48 6.40 -4.39 -35.02
CA PRO A 48 5.54 -3.31 -34.53
C PRO A 48 4.32 -3.77 -33.74
N ASP A 49 3.82 -4.99 -33.94
CA ASP A 49 2.66 -5.52 -33.20
C ASP A 49 3.05 -6.00 -31.79
N ASP A 50 4.19 -6.68 -31.68
CA ASP A 50 4.77 -7.07 -30.39
C ASP A 50 5.19 -5.83 -29.59
N ALA A 51 5.80 -4.84 -30.25
CA ALA A 51 6.14 -3.55 -29.63
C ALA A 51 4.90 -2.87 -29.02
N ARG A 52 3.79 -2.79 -29.76
CA ARG A 52 2.55 -2.17 -29.25
C ARG A 52 1.97 -2.92 -28.07
N ARG A 53 1.92 -4.26 -28.15
CA ARG A 53 1.38 -5.10 -27.08
C ARG A 53 2.19 -4.95 -25.80
N ASP A 54 3.52 -5.04 -25.90
CA ASP A 54 4.40 -5.04 -24.74
C ASP A 54 4.50 -3.65 -24.10
N VAL A 55 4.50 -2.58 -24.90
CA VAL A 55 4.39 -1.21 -24.39
C VAL A 55 3.08 -1.02 -23.61
N ARG A 56 1.94 -1.50 -24.14
CA ARG A 56 0.66 -1.39 -23.43
C ARG A 56 0.68 -2.10 -22.08
N ILE A 57 1.25 -3.31 -22.04
CA ILE A 57 1.39 -4.09 -20.79
C ILE A 57 2.29 -3.35 -19.81
N ALA A 58 3.44 -2.84 -20.26
CA ALA A 58 4.38 -2.15 -19.40
C ALA A 58 3.82 -0.83 -18.86
N LEU A 59 3.10 -0.06 -19.68
CA LEU A 59 2.41 1.16 -19.23
C LEU A 59 1.30 0.86 -18.21
N GLU A 60 0.59 -0.25 -18.36
CA GLU A 60 -0.39 -0.69 -17.36
C GLU A 60 0.30 -1.06 -16.03
N GLN A 61 1.47 -1.70 -16.09
CA GLN A 61 2.29 -1.98 -14.90
C GLN A 61 2.77 -0.68 -14.23
N VAL A 62 3.19 0.33 -15.00
CA VAL A 62 3.55 1.66 -14.48
C VAL A 62 2.35 2.33 -13.81
N ARG A 63 1.18 2.34 -14.46
CA ARG A 63 -0.06 2.89 -13.92
C ARG A 63 -0.43 2.26 -12.58
N GLN A 64 -0.33 0.93 -12.49
CA GLN A 64 -0.62 0.20 -11.27
C GLN A 64 0.39 0.51 -10.16
N ALA A 65 1.68 0.56 -10.47
CA ALA A 65 2.71 0.92 -9.49
C ALA A 65 2.51 2.35 -8.94
N LEU A 66 2.20 3.32 -9.81
CA LEU A 66 1.90 4.70 -9.40
C LEU A 66 0.64 4.77 -8.53
N ARG A 67 -0.41 4.01 -8.88
CA ARG A 67 -1.61 3.91 -8.06
C ARG A 67 -1.28 3.39 -6.66
N ASP A 68 -0.47 2.35 -6.56
CA ASP A 68 -0.08 1.76 -5.28
C ASP A 68 0.77 2.72 -4.44
N ILE A 69 1.66 3.50 -5.07
CA ILE A 69 2.44 4.56 -4.41
C ILE A 69 1.50 5.64 -3.83
N VAL A 70 0.57 6.14 -4.65
CA VAL A 70 -0.40 7.17 -4.21
C VAL A 70 -1.30 6.64 -3.10
N GLU A 71 -1.77 5.40 -3.20
CA GLU A 71 -2.60 4.76 -2.18
C GLU A 71 -1.88 4.58 -0.83
N ARG A 72 -0.54 4.48 -0.82
CA ARG A 72 0.26 4.35 0.41
C ARG A 72 0.71 5.69 1.02
N ARG A 73 0.67 6.79 0.26
CA ARG A 73 1.08 8.13 0.72
C ARG A 73 0.40 8.62 2.00
N PRO A 74 -0.89 8.34 2.28
CA PRO A 74 -1.49 8.74 3.56
C PRO A 74 -0.91 8.05 4.80
N TYR A 75 0.03 7.12 4.62
CA TYR A 75 0.58 6.26 5.68
C TYR A 75 2.11 6.28 5.75
N SER A 76 2.77 7.14 4.97
CA SER A 76 4.23 7.36 5.00
C SER A 76 4.67 8.14 6.24
N ASP A 77 5.96 8.05 6.56
CA ASP A 77 6.52 8.52 7.85
C ASP A 77 6.33 10.01 8.13
N ASP A 78 6.08 10.81 7.09
CA ASP A 78 5.78 12.24 7.12
C ASP A 78 4.36 12.59 7.60
N VAL A 79 3.40 11.65 7.53
CA VAL A 79 2.03 11.87 8.01
C VAL A 79 1.97 11.70 9.54
N PRO A 80 1.36 12.64 10.29
CA PRO A 80 1.18 12.51 11.73
C PRO A 80 0.46 11.21 12.12
N ILE A 81 1.03 10.47 13.07
CA ILE A 81 0.57 9.11 13.38
C ILE A 81 -0.86 9.05 13.96
N ASN A 82 -1.31 10.13 14.59
CA ASN A 82 -2.68 10.28 15.06
C ASN A 82 -3.68 10.41 13.90
N GLU A 83 -3.32 11.15 12.83
CA GLU A 83 -4.15 11.23 11.62
C GLU A 83 -4.26 9.88 10.93
N VAL A 84 -3.15 9.13 10.88
CA VAL A 84 -3.13 7.75 10.39
C VAL A 84 -4.06 6.85 11.21
N LEU A 85 -3.99 6.95 12.54
CA LEU A 85 -4.84 6.18 13.45
C LEU A 85 -6.32 6.53 13.24
N ASP A 86 -6.67 7.81 13.20
CA ASP A 86 -8.05 8.29 13.03
C ASP A 86 -8.65 7.82 11.69
N ALA A 87 -7.90 7.96 10.60
CA ALA A 87 -8.33 7.48 9.29
C ALA A 87 -8.53 5.96 9.28
N THR A 88 -7.65 5.21 9.95
CA THR A 88 -7.76 3.75 10.05
C THR A 88 -8.99 3.34 10.85
N MET A 89 -9.25 4.01 11.99
CA MET A 89 -10.44 3.77 12.80
C MET A 89 -11.72 4.02 12.02
N ALA A 90 -11.75 5.06 11.19
CA ALA A 90 -12.90 5.37 10.33
C ALA A 90 -13.16 4.28 9.27
N ILE A 91 -12.10 3.66 8.72
CA ILE A 91 -12.25 2.56 7.75
C ILE A 91 -12.70 1.26 8.44
N LEU A 92 -12.14 0.95 9.60
CA LEU A 92 -12.49 -0.27 10.33
C LEU A 92 -13.93 -0.26 10.84
N ASP A 93 -14.43 0.92 11.25
CA ASP A 93 -15.75 1.12 11.85
C ASP A 93 -16.05 0.06 12.92
N ALA A 94 -15.04 -0.19 13.75
CA ALA A 94 -14.96 -1.32 14.66
C ALA A 94 -15.22 -0.91 16.12
N PRO A 95 -15.75 -1.83 16.95
CA PRO A 95 -15.72 -1.65 18.40
C PRO A 95 -14.29 -1.40 18.89
N GLN A 96 -14.11 -0.46 19.82
CA GLN A 96 -12.78 -0.11 20.34
C GLN A 96 -12.04 -1.29 20.98
N THR A 97 -12.76 -2.30 21.48
CA THR A 97 -12.17 -3.53 21.99
C THR A 97 -11.44 -4.32 20.90
N ALA A 98 -12.07 -4.52 19.75
CA ALA A 98 -11.48 -5.21 18.61
C ALA A 98 -10.35 -4.41 17.98
N ALA A 99 -10.51 -3.09 17.87
CA ALA A 99 -9.43 -2.22 17.39
C ALA A 99 -8.22 -2.24 18.35
N ALA A 100 -8.44 -2.20 19.67
CA ALA A 100 -7.37 -2.26 20.64
C ALA A 100 -6.59 -3.58 20.57
N GLU A 101 -7.30 -4.70 20.39
CA GLU A 101 -6.69 -6.01 20.13
C GLU A 101 -5.83 -6.00 18.86
N LEU A 102 -6.37 -5.46 17.75
CA LEU A 102 -5.64 -5.33 16.48
C LEU A 102 -4.35 -4.50 16.61
N PHE A 103 -4.40 -3.40 17.36
CA PHE A 103 -3.23 -2.58 17.65
C PHE A 103 -2.34 -3.15 18.77
N GLY A 104 -2.74 -4.24 19.42
CA GLY A 104 -1.96 -4.89 20.48
C GLY A 104 -1.87 -4.07 21.78
N VAL A 105 -2.85 -3.21 22.04
CA VAL A 105 -2.87 -2.29 23.20
C VAL A 105 -4.12 -2.46 24.04
N SER A 106 -4.11 -1.91 25.25
CA SER A 106 -5.33 -1.83 26.05
C SER A 106 -6.34 -0.83 25.46
N VAL A 107 -7.64 -1.07 25.68
CA VAL A 107 -8.71 -0.14 25.27
C VAL A 107 -8.49 1.27 25.84
N ARG A 108 -8.02 1.36 27.09
CA ARG A 108 -7.71 2.64 27.73
C ARG A 108 -6.56 3.38 27.03
N GLN A 109 -5.56 2.67 26.56
CA GLN A 109 -4.46 3.26 25.79
C GLN A 109 -4.95 3.75 24.43
N LEU A 110 -5.74 2.95 23.72
CA LEU A 110 -6.36 3.37 22.46
C LEU A 110 -7.24 4.62 22.65
N GLN A 111 -8.08 4.65 23.69
CA GLN A 111 -8.90 5.82 24.02
C GLN A 111 -8.07 7.07 24.31
N ARG A 112 -6.93 6.92 24.98
CA ARG A 112 -6.00 8.04 25.22
C ARG A 112 -5.34 8.54 23.94
N TRP A 113 -5.11 7.67 22.96
CA TRP A 113 -4.59 8.06 21.64
C TRP A 113 -5.62 8.81 20.80
N LEU A 114 -6.89 8.39 20.86
CA LEU A 114 -7.99 8.98 20.11
C LEU A 114 -8.56 10.27 20.76
N ALA A 115 -8.18 10.56 22.01
CA ALA A 115 -8.66 11.75 22.70
C ALA A 115 -8.05 13.04 22.10
N PRO A 116 -8.82 14.14 22.01
CA PRO A 116 -8.27 15.44 21.60
C PRO A 116 -7.12 15.87 22.51
N GLY A 117 -5.95 16.14 21.93
CA GLY A 117 -4.73 16.47 22.69
C GLY A 117 -4.14 15.28 23.48
N GLY A 118 -4.56 14.06 23.16
CA GLY A 118 -4.08 12.83 23.76
C GLY A 118 -2.61 12.53 23.45
N THR A 119 -2.06 11.55 24.16
CA THR A 119 -0.71 11.01 23.85
C THR A 119 -0.72 10.32 22.50
N GLN A 120 0.36 10.40 21.73
CA GLN A 120 0.44 9.74 20.43
C GLN A 120 1.10 8.34 20.54
N PRO A 121 0.76 7.39 19.64
CA PRO A 121 1.56 6.18 19.45
C PRO A 121 3.03 6.54 19.15
N ALA A 122 3.97 5.78 19.70
CA ALA A 122 5.40 6.02 19.50
C ALA A 122 6.18 4.70 19.37
N GLY A 123 7.34 4.73 18.73
CA GLY A 123 8.19 3.55 18.56
C GLY A 123 7.45 2.40 17.85
N LEU A 124 7.43 1.23 18.48
CA LEU A 124 6.77 0.03 17.92
C LEU A 124 5.26 0.20 17.75
N ASP A 125 4.61 0.96 18.63
CA ASP A 125 3.18 1.23 18.53
C ASP A 125 2.86 2.05 17.28
N ALA A 126 3.68 3.06 16.99
CA ALA A 126 3.54 3.85 15.77
C ALA A 126 3.77 2.99 14.51
N ALA A 127 4.79 2.13 14.53
CA ALA A 127 5.04 1.20 13.43
C ALA A 127 3.85 0.24 13.20
N ARG A 128 3.27 -0.29 14.29
CA ARG A 128 2.09 -1.16 14.20
C ARG A 128 0.86 -0.43 13.67
N VAL A 129 0.62 0.81 14.10
CA VAL A 129 -0.46 1.64 13.57
C VAL A 129 -0.29 1.85 12.06
N ARG A 130 0.91 2.19 11.60
CA ARG A 130 1.19 2.39 10.16
C ARG A 130 0.94 1.12 9.34
N ILE A 131 1.46 -0.03 9.76
CA ILE A 131 1.29 -1.26 8.96
C ILE A 131 -0.17 -1.70 8.92
N VAL A 132 -0.88 -1.61 10.05
CA VAL A 132 -2.33 -1.91 10.11
C VAL A 132 -3.10 -0.97 9.19
N ALA A 133 -2.74 0.32 9.19
CA ALA A 133 -3.35 1.32 8.32
C ALA A 133 -3.13 1.00 6.84
N GLN A 134 -1.90 0.66 6.44
CA GLN A 134 -1.56 0.27 5.06
C GLN A 134 -2.34 -0.96 4.60
N ILE A 135 -2.40 -2.01 5.44
CA ILE A 135 -3.14 -3.24 5.13
C ILE A 135 -4.66 -2.96 5.05
N THR A 136 -5.19 -2.24 6.04
CA THR A 136 -6.61 -1.83 6.08
C THR A 136 -6.99 -1.06 4.83
N ASN A 137 -6.12 -0.13 4.41
CA ASN A 137 -6.26 0.62 3.19
C ASN A 137 -6.31 -0.32 1.97
N GLN A 138 -5.38 -1.25 1.81
CA GLN A 138 -5.43 -2.22 0.70
C GLN A 138 -6.74 -3.04 0.68
N LEU A 139 -7.16 -3.53 1.85
CA LEU A 139 -8.29 -4.44 1.96
C LEU A 139 -9.65 -3.74 1.82
N ARG A 140 -9.77 -2.44 2.11
CA ARG A 140 -11.05 -1.70 2.03
C ARG A 140 -11.66 -1.67 0.62
N HIS A 141 -10.86 -1.94 -0.40
CA HIS A 141 -11.33 -2.02 -1.78
C HIS A 141 -12.10 -3.32 -2.08
N THR A 142 -11.90 -4.36 -1.26
CA THR A 142 -12.48 -5.69 -1.45
C THR A 142 -13.40 -6.08 -0.29
N PHE A 143 -13.14 -5.56 0.91
CA PHE A 143 -13.82 -5.91 2.14
C PHE A 143 -14.46 -4.69 2.82
N THR A 144 -15.54 -4.92 3.55
CA THR A 144 -16.10 -3.96 4.51
C THR A 144 -15.22 -3.88 5.75
N GLY A 145 -15.39 -2.86 6.61
CA GLY A 145 -14.65 -2.73 7.88
C GLY A 145 -14.64 -4.02 8.74
N PRO A 146 -15.80 -4.65 9.01
CA PRO A 146 -15.84 -5.96 9.67
C PRO A 146 -15.14 -7.08 8.91
N GLY A 147 -15.16 -7.04 7.56
CA GLY A 147 -14.42 -7.97 6.72
C GLY A 147 -12.90 -7.82 6.84
N VAL A 148 -12.40 -6.58 6.94
CA VAL A 148 -10.99 -6.28 7.20
C VAL A 148 -10.57 -6.83 8.57
N LEU A 149 -11.36 -6.59 9.62
CA LEU A 149 -11.10 -7.16 10.95
C LEU A 149 -11.07 -8.70 10.94
N ALA A 150 -12.02 -9.32 10.23
CA ALA A 150 -12.07 -10.77 10.10
C ALA A 150 -10.85 -11.32 9.34
N TRP A 151 -10.30 -10.57 8.38
CA TRP A 151 -9.07 -10.94 7.68
C TRP A 151 -7.87 -11.00 8.63
N PHE A 152 -7.76 -10.04 9.57
CA PHE A 152 -6.66 -10.03 10.55
C PHE A 152 -6.74 -11.16 11.59
N THR A 153 -7.94 -11.56 11.97
CA THR A 153 -8.17 -12.47 13.11
C THR A 153 -8.33 -13.93 12.72
N ARG A 154 -8.56 -14.22 11.43
CA ARG A 154 -8.66 -15.59 10.92
C ARG A 154 -7.30 -16.11 10.49
N GLU A 155 -7.10 -17.42 10.63
CA GLU A 155 -5.94 -18.10 10.06
C GLU A 155 -5.89 -17.87 8.55
N HIS A 156 -4.78 -17.32 8.08
CA HIS A 156 -4.61 -16.99 6.67
C HIS A 156 -3.91 -18.16 5.95
N PRO A 157 -4.49 -18.73 4.88
CA PRO A 157 -3.96 -19.94 4.23
C PRO A 157 -2.50 -19.86 3.78
N MET A 158 -2.05 -18.67 3.35
CA MET A 158 -0.66 -18.46 2.93
C MET A 158 0.31 -18.21 4.09
N LEU A 159 -0.19 -17.76 5.23
CA LEU A 159 0.65 -17.41 6.40
C LEU A 159 0.66 -18.54 7.45
N GLY A 160 -0.32 -19.46 7.40
CA GLY A 160 -0.46 -20.58 8.34
C GLY A 160 -0.81 -20.18 9.77
N ARG A 161 -1.16 -18.91 9.99
CA ARG A 161 -1.60 -18.33 11.27
C ARG A 161 -2.39 -17.06 11.02
N ALA A 162 -3.00 -16.48 12.06
CA ALA A 162 -3.73 -15.23 11.92
C ALA A 162 -2.75 -14.05 11.74
N PRO A 163 -3.01 -13.12 10.80
CA PRO A 163 -2.17 -11.95 10.61
C PRO A 163 -1.93 -11.14 11.89
N ILE A 164 -2.94 -11.02 12.75
CA ILE A 164 -2.85 -10.27 14.02
C ILE A 164 -1.75 -10.81 14.95
N ASP A 165 -1.50 -12.12 14.93
CA ASP A 165 -0.46 -12.77 15.75
C ASP A 165 0.95 -12.45 15.24
N MET A 166 1.07 -12.12 13.96
CA MET A 166 2.34 -11.72 13.34
C MET A 166 2.68 -10.27 13.72
N LEU A 167 1.67 -9.41 13.89
CA LEU A 167 1.86 -7.98 14.15
C LEU A 167 2.53 -7.65 15.51
N ALA A 168 2.80 -8.64 16.35
CA ALA A 168 3.63 -8.46 17.55
C ALA A 168 5.12 -8.30 17.23
N ASP A 169 5.57 -8.74 16.04
CA ASP A 169 6.96 -8.68 15.60
C ASP A 169 7.07 -7.87 14.29
N PRO A 170 7.69 -6.66 14.33
CA PRO A 170 7.88 -5.82 13.15
C PRO A 170 8.61 -6.48 11.99
N THR A 171 9.43 -7.50 12.24
CA THR A 171 10.16 -8.21 11.17
C THR A 171 9.23 -8.98 10.24
N THR A 172 7.99 -9.26 10.68
CA THR A 172 6.98 -10.00 9.91
C THR A 172 6.01 -9.10 9.14
N TYR A 173 6.07 -7.78 9.32
CA TYR A 173 5.18 -6.82 8.65
C TYR A 173 5.20 -6.94 7.12
N PRO A 174 6.36 -7.12 6.45
CA PRO A 174 6.39 -7.28 5.00
C PRO A 174 5.58 -8.49 4.51
N ASP A 175 5.61 -9.61 5.23
CA ASP A 175 4.90 -10.84 4.85
C ASP A 175 3.38 -10.64 4.91
N VAL A 176 2.91 -9.97 5.97
CA VAL A 176 1.49 -9.67 6.13
C VAL A 176 1.00 -8.68 5.06
N LEU A 177 1.80 -7.66 4.76
CA LEU A 177 1.49 -6.71 3.70
C LEU A 177 1.45 -7.36 2.31
N ALA A 178 2.38 -8.29 2.04
CA ALA A 178 2.39 -9.06 0.80
C ALA A 178 1.13 -9.93 0.65
N ALA A 179 0.67 -10.57 1.73
CA ALA A 179 -0.57 -11.35 1.73
C ALA A 179 -1.80 -10.48 1.44
N ALA A 180 -1.88 -9.28 2.03
CA ALA A 180 -2.96 -8.32 1.74
C ALA A 180 -2.94 -7.83 0.29
N THR A 181 -1.74 -7.59 -0.26
CA THR A 181 -1.56 -7.20 -1.66
C THR A 181 -2.01 -8.31 -2.62
N ALA A 182 -1.69 -9.57 -2.32
CA ALA A 182 -2.13 -10.71 -3.12
C ALA A 182 -3.66 -10.88 -3.10
N ALA A 183 -4.31 -10.69 -1.95
CA ALA A 183 -5.77 -10.75 -1.83
C ALA A 183 -6.47 -9.73 -2.75
N ARG A 184 -5.90 -8.53 -2.91
CA ARG A 184 -6.41 -7.52 -3.85
C ARG A 184 -6.27 -7.98 -5.31
N ALA A 185 -5.08 -8.48 -5.69
CA ALA A 185 -4.78 -8.87 -7.06
C ALA A 185 -5.67 -10.02 -7.58
N MET A 186 -6.26 -10.83 -6.70
CA MET A 186 -7.20 -11.90 -7.09
C MET A 186 -8.62 -11.38 -7.39
N THR A 187 -8.93 -10.12 -7.07
CA THR A 187 -10.28 -9.55 -7.24
C THR A 187 -10.44 -8.55 -8.38
N THR A 188 -9.34 -8.24 -9.09
CA THR A 188 -9.29 -7.38 -10.28
C THR A 188 -8.90 -8.16 -11.51
#